data_AF-A0A2A3V0W7-F1
#
_entry.id   AF-A0A2A3V0W7-F1
#
_cell.length_a   1.000
_cell.length_b   1.000
_cell.length_c   1.000
_cell.angle_alpha   90.00
_cell.angle_beta   90.00
_cell.angle_gamma   90.00
#
_symmetry.space_group_name_H-M   'P 1'
#
loop_
_entity.id
_entity.type
_entity.pdbx_description
1 polymer ?
#
loop_
_entity_poly.entity_id
_entity_poly.type
_entity_poly.pdbx_seq_one_letter_code
_entity_poly.pdbx_strand_id
1 'polypeptide(L)'
;MAGTVWRDIRTGETVFPMGHLHPQRCCVDVNGTSVDIEISFGFHVFTDEKQTGMLMKFKEEQRFFCRERYEGSKTIVHRILTAIENGEYITAFISKGQGQRYYHLSHHDDFILMEIRKPQDRNNSLRIHVVTAYTLDEWGTVNKGRNLRFRYVLEQRLQGKKIV
;
A
#
# COMPACT_ATOMS: atom_id res chain seq x y z
N MET A 1 7.00 -2.61 -14.56
CA MET A 1 7.02 -1.16 -14.20
C MET A 1 7.63 -0.99 -12.82
N ALA A 2 8.61 -0.11 -12.65
CA ALA A 2 9.13 0.29 -11.33
C ALA A 2 8.07 1.11 -10.57
N GLY A 3 8.19 1.22 -9.24
CA GLY A 3 7.30 2.07 -8.46
C GLY A 3 7.47 3.57 -8.81
N THR A 4 6.46 4.37 -8.53
CA THR A 4 6.45 5.81 -8.88
C THR A 4 7.37 6.61 -7.94
N VAL A 5 8.18 7.49 -8.53
CA VAL A 5 8.93 8.52 -7.79
C VAL A 5 8.13 9.81 -7.81
N TRP A 6 7.63 10.21 -6.65
CA TRP A 6 6.79 11.40 -6.51
C TRP A 6 7.63 12.66 -6.33
N ARG A 7 7.25 13.74 -7.00
CA ARG A 7 7.87 15.06 -6.81
C ARG A 7 7.30 15.72 -5.58
N ASP A 8 8.13 16.48 -4.88
CA ASP A 8 7.70 17.30 -3.75
C ASP A 8 6.54 18.22 -4.14
N ILE A 9 5.57 18.34 -3.24
CA ILE A 9 4.38 19.16 -3.45
C ILE A 9 4.65 20.54 -2.84
N ARG A 10 4.31 21.59 -3.58
CA ARG A 10 4.49 22.98 -3.13
C ARG A 10 3.15 23.68 -3.13
N THR A 11 2.72 24.18 -1.98
CA THR A 11 1.47 24.93 -1.82
C THR A 11 1.78 26.26 -1.13
N GLY A 12 1.78 27.35 -1.89
CA GLY A 12 2.27 28.64 -1.39
C GLY A 12 3.74 28.53 -0.99
N GLU A 13 4.06 28.90 0.25
CA GLU A 13 5.43 28.84 0.81
C GLU A 13 5.79 27.48 1.41
N THR A 14 4.81 26.59 1.60
CA THR A 14 5.03 25.29 2.22
C THR A 14 5.47 24.26 1.18
N VAL A 15 6.52 23.50 1.51
CA VAL A 15 6.98 22.33 0.75
C VAL A 15 6.67 21.07 1.53
N PHE A 16 6.07 20.09 0.86
CA PHE A 16 5.80 18.74 1.37
C PHE A 16 6.72 17.75 0.64
N PRO A 17 7.82 17.31 1.28
CA PRO A 17 8.74 16.34 0.70
C PRO A 17 8.07 14.98 0.46
N MET A 18 8.26 14.40 -0.72
CA MET A 18 7.59 13.15 -1.12
C MET A 18 8.54 11.94 -1.14
N GLY A 19 9.76 12.11 -0.64
CA GLY A 19 10.81 11.07 -0.64
C GLY A 19 10.43 9.79 0.08
N HIS A 20 9.63 9.87 1.16
CA HIS A 20 9.15 8.67 1.87
C HIS A 20 8.15 7.84 1.04
N LEU A 21 7.58 8.41 -0.03
CA LEU A 21 6.69 7.73 -0.97
C LEU A 21 7.41 7.21 -2.21
N HIS A 22 8.74 7.36 -2.28
CA HIS A 22 9.53 6.69 -3.32
C HIS A 22 9.59 5.19 -3.05
N PRO A 23 9.88 4.35 -4.06
CA PRO A 23 9.96 2.92 -3.85
C PRO A 23 11.05 2.58 -2.83
N GLN A 24 10.68 1.87 -1.77
CA GLN A 24 11.59 1.45 -0.72
C GLN A 24 11.80 -0.05 -0.78
N ARG A 25 13.02 -0.51 -0.48
CA ARG A 25 13.32 -1.95 -0.39
C ARG A 25 13.66 -2.31 1.04
N CYS A 26 13.09 -3.41 1.49
CA CYS A 26 13.31 -3.99 2.80
C CYS A 26 13.45 -5.51 2.65
N CYS A 27 14.15 -6.12 3.59
CA CYS A 27 14.30 -7.56 3.66
C CYS A 27 13.47 -8.07 4.84
N VAL A 28 12.67 -9.11 4.63
CA VAL A 28 11.87 -9.73 5.70
C VAL A 28 12.05 -11.26 5.68
N ASP A 29 11.90 -11.88 6.85
CA ASP A 29 11.80 -13.34 6.93
C ASP A 29 10.37 -13.80 6.67
N VAL A 30 10.21 -14.69 5.69
CA VAL A 30 8.95 -15.40 5.42
C VAL A 30 9.20 -16.89 5.61
N ASN A 31 8.87 -17.39 6.80
CA ASN A 31 8.99 -18.81 7.17
C ASN A 31 10.43 -19.35 6.96
N GLY A 32 11.45 -18.61 7.39
CA GLY A 32 12.86 -18.99 7.24
C GLY A 32 13.46 -18.68 5.87
N THR A 33 12.70 -18.05 4.97
CA THR A 33 13.21 -17.54 3.69
C THR A 33 13.37 -16.03 3.78
N SER A 34 14.59 -15.54 3.55
CA SER A 34 14.87 -14.11 3.37
C SER A 34 14.29 -13.63 2.04
N VAL A 35 13.41 -12.63 2.10
CA VAL A 35 12.63 -12.13 0.96
C VAL A 35 12.83 -10.63 0.81
N ASP A 36 13.20 -10.22 -0.39
CA ASP A 36 13.31 -8.81 -0.76
C ASP A 36 11.93 -8.25 -1.13
N ILE A 37 11.43 -7.32 -0.33
CA ILE A 37 10.17 -6.63 -0.59
C ILE A 37 10.45 -5.22 -1.09
N GLU A 38 9.94 -4.91 -2.28
CA GLU A 38 9.85 -3.53 -2.77
C GLU A 38 8.45 -2.97 -2.45
N ILE A 39 8.37 -1.93 -1.63
CA ILE A 39 7.14 -1.22 -1.29
C ILE A 39 7.06 0.04 -2.17
N SER A 40 5.92 0.24 -2.82
CA SER A 40 5.66 1.40 -3.69
C SER A 40 4.28 1.98 -3.44
N PHE A 41 4.07 3.24 -3.81
CA PHE A 41 2.88 4.00 -3.40
C PHE A 41 2.10 4.54 -4.60
N GLY A 42 0.79 4.37 -4.54
CA GLY A 42 -0.17 4.90 -5.49
C GLY A 42 -0.54 6.34 -5.20
N PHE A 43 -1.22 6.96 -6.17
CA PHE A 43 -1.63 8.36 -6.14
C PHE A 43 -2.60 8.67 -4.98
N HIS A 44 -3.43 7.71 -4.58
CA HIS A 44 -4.47 7.89 -3.55
C HIS A 44 -3.93 7.85 -2.11
N VAL A 45 -2.64 7.54 -1.93
CA VAL A 45 -2.00 7.49 -0.61
C VAL A 45 -1.86 8.88 0.01
N PHE A 46 -1.84 9.95 -0.79
CA PHE A 46 -1.68 11.33 -0.32
C PHE A 46 -2.69 12.30 -0.97
N THR A 47 -3.67 11.78 -1.71
CA THR A 47 -4.71 12.57 -2.37
C THR A 47 -6.10 12.09 -2.02
N ASP A 48 -7.08 12.99 -2.07
CA ASP A 48 -8.50 12.72 -1.83
C ASP A 48 -9.37 13.43 -2.87
N GLU A 49 -10.56 12.91 -3.13
CA GLU A 49 -11.56 13.51 -4.02
C GLU A 49 -12.38 14.60 -3.32
N LYS A 50 -12.54 14.51 -1.99
CA LYS A 50 -13.46 15.35 -1.21
C LYS A 50 -12.82 16.62 -0.64
N GLN A 51 -11.53 16.84 -0.86
CA GLN A 51 -10.76 17.92 -0.24
C GLN A 51 -10.65 19.16 -1.15
N THR A 52 -10.36 20.32 -0.58
CA THR A 52 -10.17 21.60 -1.31
C THR A 52 -8.70 21.98 -1.50
N GLY A 53 -7.79 21.00 -1.39
CA GLY A 53 -6.35 21.20 -1.52
C GLY A 53 -5.89 21.57 -2.93
N MET A 54 -4.57 21.52 -3.17
CA MET A 54 -4.02 21.70 -4.51
C MET A 54 -4.50 20.59 -5.45
N LEU A 55 -5.06 20.95 -6.62
CA LEU A 55 -5.42 19.97 -7.64
C LEU A 55 -4.17 19.29 -8.19
N MET A 56 -4.15 17.97 -8.12
CA MET A 56 -3.08 17.11 -8.61
C MET A 56 -3.61 16.24 -9.75
N LYS A 57 -2.74 15.97 -10.73
CA LYS A 57 -3.05 15.10 -11.86
C LYS A 57 -2.02 13.99 -11.97
N PHE A 58 -2.48 12.76 -12.10
CA PHE A 58 -1.62 11.62 -12.37
C PHE A 58 -2.34 10.62 -13.26
N LYS A 59 -1.76 10.34 -14.43
CA LYS A 59 -2.42 9.58 -15.51
C LYS A 59 -3.75 10.25 -15.88
N GLU A 60 -4.85 9.50 -15.86
CA GLU A 60 -6.20 9.96 -16.23
C GLU A 60 -6.99 10.48 -15.02
N GLU A 61 -6.37 10.51 -13.82
CA GLU A 61 -7.05 10.87 -12.58
C GLU A 61 -6.70 12.29 -12.13
N GLN A 62 -7.69 12.98 -11.56
CA GLN A 62 -7.54 14.29 -10.93
C GLN A 62 -8.10 14.24 -9.52
N ARG A 63 -7.26 14.60 -8.53
CA ARG A 63 -7.61 14.57 -7.10
C ARG A 63 -6.93 15.73 -6.39
N PHE A 64 -7.34 16.03 -5.17
CA PHE A 64 -6.75 17.10 -4.38
C PHE A 64 -5.71 16.56 -3.41
N PHE A 65 -4.61 17.30 -3.22
CA PHE A 65 -3.64 17.00 -2.17
C PHE A 65 -4.33 16.99 -0.80
N CYS A 66 -4.13 15.92 -0.02
CA CYS A 66 -4.71 15.76 1.29
C CYS A 66 -3.60 15.66 2.34
N ARG A 67 -3.48 16.69 3.18
CA ARG A 67 -2.43 16.77 4.21
C ARG A 67 -2.51 15.63 5.22
N GLU A 68 -3.71 15.27 5.64
CA GLU A 68 -3.93 14.18 6.59
C GLU A 68 -3.41 12.84 6.03
N ARG A 69 -3.81 12.50 4.80
CA ARG A 69 -3.31 11.31 4.10
C ARG A 69 -1.79 11.35 3.90
N TYR A 70 -1.25 12.52 3.54
CA TYR A 70 0.20 12.71 3.44
C TYR A 70 0.93 12.44 4.77
N GLU A 71 0.43 12.98 5.89
CA GLU A 71 1.03 12.74 7.21
C GLU A 71 0.90 11.27 7.63
N GLY A 72 -0.29 10.68 7.46
CA GLY A 72 -0.52 9.25 7.72
C GLY A 72 0.37 8.35 6.87
N SER A 73 0.70 8.77 5.64
CA SER A 73 1.51 7.98 4.73
C SER A 73 2.95 7.75 5.20
N LYS A 74 3.48 8.59 6.09
CA LYS A 74 4.83 8.47 6.64
C LYS A 74 5.02 7.22 7.49
N THR A 75 3.94 6.64 8.01
CA THR A 75 4.00 5.46 8.88
C THR A 75 3.73 4.14 8.16
N ILE A 76 3.27 4.17 6.90
CA ILE A 76 2.79 2.98 6.18
C ILE A 76 3.84 1.89 6.06
N VAL A 77 5.09 2.23 5.72
CA VAL A 77 6.17 1.23 5.59
C VAL A 77 6.37 0.49 6.91
N HIS A 78 6.54 1.25 7.99
CA HIS A 78 6.71 0.68 9.32
C HIS A 78 5.52 -0.22 9.69
N ARG A 79 4.29 0.23 9.44
CA ARG A 79 3.09 -0.55 9.73
C ARG A 79 2.99 -1.85 8.94
N ILE A 80 3.31 -1.84 7.64
CA ILE A 80 3.34 -3.06 6.82
C ILE A 80 4.38 -4.04 7.37
N LEU A 81 5.58 -3.56 7.70
CA LEU A 81 6.65 -4.40 8.25
C LEU A 81 6.27 -4.99 9.60
N THR A 82 5.78 -4.17 10.52
CA THR A 82 5.28 -4.61 11.83
C THR A 82 4.17 -5.65 11.70
N ALA A 83 3.22 -5.46 10.77
CA ALA A 83 2.14 -6.42 10.54
C ALA A 83 2.66 -7.78 10.00
N ILE A 84 3.68 -7.77 9.15
CA ILE A 84 4.35 -8.98 8.67
C ILE A 84 5.09 -9.68 9.83
N GLU A 85 5.86 -8.91 10.61
CA GLU A 85 6.66 -9.39 11.74
C GLU A 85 5.77 -10.00 12.83
N ASN A 86 4.69 -9.33 13.20
CA ASN A 86 3.72 -9.81 14.18
C ASN A 86 2.84 -10.96 13.67
N GLY A 87 2.94 -11.32 12.38
CA GLY A 87 2.14 -12.39 11.79
C GLY A 87 0.65 -12.07 11.74
N GLU A 88 0.32 -10.79 11.56
CA GLU A 88 -1.05 -10.28 11.52
C GLU A 88 -1.82 -10.81 10.30
N TYR A 89 -3.11 -10.50 10.25
CA TYR A 89 -4.01 -10.95 9.19
C TYR A 89 -4.27 -9.82 8.19
N ILE A 90 -4.36 -10.19 6.92
CA ILE A 90 -4.82 -9.33 5.84
C ILE A 90 -6.01 -9.99 5.16
N THR A 91 -6.93 -9.17 4.66
CA THR A 91 -8.10 -9.66 3.94
C THR A 91 -7.82 -9.70 2.45
N ALA A 92 -7.91 -10.87 1.85
CA ALA A 92 -7.80 -11.08 0.41
C ALA A 92 -9.18 -11.01 -0.26
N PHE A 93 -9.28 -10.27 -1.38
CA PHE A 93 -10.50 -10.17 -2.16
C PHE A 93 -10.20 -9.93 -3.65
N ILE A 94 -11.18 -10.16 -4.51
CA ILE A 94 -11.09 -9.86 -5.95
C ILE A 94 -11.80 -8.54 -6.21
N SER A 95 -11.03 -7.56 -6.70
CA SER A 95 -11.57 -6.28 -7.15
C SER A 95 -12.02 -6.40 -8.61
N LYS A 96 -13.25 -5.94 -8.91
CA LYS A 96 -13.86 -6.00 -10.25
C LYS A 96 -12.92 -5.36 -11.28
N GLY A 97 -12.47 -6.16 -12.25
CA GLY A 97 -11.59 -5.70 -13.35
C GLY A 97 -10.14 -5.36 -12.96
N GLN A 98 -9.80 -5.34 -11.67
CA GLN A 98 -8.48 -4.93 -11.16
C GLN A 98 -7.68 -6.11 -10.56
N GLY A 99 -8.29 -7.29 -10.46
CA GLY A 99 -7.66 -8.51 -9.99
C GLY A 99 -7.61 -8.60 -8.46
N GLN A 100 -6.65 -9.39 -7.97
CA GLN A 100 -6.57 -9.70 -6.55
C GLN A 100 -5.93 -8.57 -5.74
N ARG A 101 -6.64 -8.14 -4.71
CA ARG A 101 -6.21 -7.11 -3.76
C ARG A 101 -6.22 -7.64 -2.34
N TYR A 102 -5.52 -6.91 -1.48
CA TYR A 102 -5.42 -7.19 -0.07
C TYR A 102 -5.62 -5.90 0.70
N TYR A 103 -6.23 -5.97 1.86
CA TYR A 103 -6.12 -4.87 2.81
C TYR A 103 -5.71 -5.35 4.18
N HIS A 104 -5.03 -4.45 4.90
CA HIS A 104 -4.77 -4.56 6.31
C HIS A 104 -5.65 -3.55 7.04
N LEU A 105 -6.29 -4.00 8.13
CA LEU A 105 -7.02 -3.17 9.07
C LEU A 105 -6.34 -3.29 10.42
N SER A 106 -5.86 -2.18 10.96
CA SER A 106 -5.32 -2.15 12.31
C SER A 106 -6.42 -1.90 13.35
N HIS A 107 -6.11 -2.11 14.62
CA HIS A 107 -7.01 -1.82 15.75
C HIS A 107 -7.43 -0.35 15.88
N HIS A 108 -6.72 0.58 15.22
CA HIS A 108 -7.05 2.01 15.20
C HIS A 108 -7.83 2.41 13.93
N ASP A 109 -8.51 1.46 13.28
CA ASP A 109 -9.31 1.67 12.06
C ASP A 109 -8.55 2.20 10.83
N ASP A 110 -7.22 2.28 10.92
CA ASP A 110 -6.40 2.60 9.77
C ASP A 110 -6.40 1.47 8.74
N PHE A 111 -6.81 1.82 7.53
CA PHE A 111 -6.94 0.94 6.38
C PHE A 111 -5.79 1.13 5.40
N ILE A 112 -5.14 0.03 5.00
CA ILE A 112 -4.12 0.01 3.96
C ILE A 112 -4.54 -0.97 2.87
N LEU A 113 -4.91 -0.47 1.68
CA LEU A 113 -5.20 -1.30 0.52
C LEU A 113 -3.93 -1.49 -0.31
N MET A 114 -3.66 -2.74 -0.68
CA MET A 114 -2.43 -3.11 -1.38
C MET A 114 -2.63 -4.21 -2.42
N GLU A 115 -1.67 -4.29 -3.33
CA GLU A 115 -1.50 -5.35 -4.31
C GLU A 115 -0.13 -6.00 -4.09
N ILE A 116 -0.11 -7.34 -4.04
CA ILE A 116 1.12 -8.11 -3.81
C ILE A 116 1.40 -8.95 -5.04
N ARG A 117 2.59 -8.79 -5.62
CA ARG A 117 2.97 -9.43 -6.90
C ARG A 117 4.42 -9.92 -6.84
N LYS A 118 4.70 -11.03 -7.52
CA LYS A 118 6.06 -11.50 -7.78
C LYS A 118 6.60 -10.85 -9.06
N PRO A 119 7.76 -10.18 -9.03
CA PRO A 119 8.43 -9.72 -10.26
C PRO A 119 8.85 -10.91 -11.14
N GLN A 120 8.77 -10.77 -12.47
CA GLN A 120 9.08 -11.87 -13.41
C GLN A 120 10.56 -12.31 -13.34
N ASP A 121 11.48 -11.38 -13.15
CA ASP A 121 12.93 -11.63 -13.32
C ASP A 121 13.72 -11.65 -11.99
N ARG A 122 13.04 -11.81 -10.85
CA ARG A 122 13.70 -11.78 -9.54
C ARG A 122 13.24 -12.91 -8.64
N ASN A 123 14.17 -13.76 -8.27
CA ASN A 123 13.98 -14.80 -7.25
C ASN A 123 13.85 -14.16 -5.86
N ASN A 124 13.09 -14.82 -4.97
CA ASN A 124 12.89 -14.43 -3.58
C ASN A 124 12.52 -12.95 -3.38
N SER A 125 11.73 -12.40 -4.31
CA SER A 125 11.32 -11.01 -4.23
C SER A 125 9.82 -10.86 -4.44
N LEU A 126 9.26 -9.88 -3.74
CA LEU A 126 7.90 -9.44 -3.91
C LEU A 126 7.86 -7.92 -4.09
N ARG A 127 6.79 -7.47 -4.73
CA ARG A 127 6.40 -6.07 -4.72
C ARG A 127 5.07 -5.93 -4.00
N ILE A 128 5.03 -5.02 -3.05
CA ILE A 128 3.81 -4.52 -2.42
C ILE A 128 3.55 -3.13 -2.99
N HIS A 129 2.44 -2.97 -3.68
CA HIS A 129 1.97 -1.66 -4.14
C HIS A 129 0.81 -1.20 -3.27
N VAL A 130 1.02 -0.15 -2.49
CA VAL A 130 -0.01 0.48 -1.66
C VAL A 130 -0.88 1.35 -2.57
N VAL A 131 -2.11 0.91 -2.79
CA VAL A 131 -3.07 1.59 -3.66
C VAL A 131 -3.59 2.85 -2.99
N THR A 132 -4.03 2.73 -1.73
CA THR A 132 -4.54 3.82 -0.89
C THR A 132 -4.36 3.45 0.58
N ALA A 133 -4.26 4.46 1.45
CA ALA A 133 -4.29 4.29 2.90
C ALA A 133 -4.95 5.50 3.55
N TYR A 134 -5.78 5.26 4.57
CA TYR A 134 -6.51 6.29 5.33
C TYR A 134 -7.13 5.67 6.59
N THR A 135 -7.46 6.49 7.57
CA THR A 135 -8.26 6.08 8.73
C THR A 135 -9.72 5.95 8.32
N LEU A 136 -10.35 4.82 8.60
CA LEU A 136 -11.79 4.66 8.34
C LEU A 136 -12.58 5.57 9.28
N ASP A 137 -13.58 6.24 8.74
CA ASP A 137 -14.64 6.82 9.56
C ASP A 137 -15.62 5.71 9.99
N GLU A 138 -16.44 5.99 11.01
CA GLU A 138 -17.41 5.03 11.59
C GLU A 138 -18.41 4.45 10.57
N TRP A 139 -18.47 5.00 9.35
CA TRP A 139 -19.39 4.63 8.28
C TRP A 139 -18.71 3.91 7.10
N GLY A 140 -17.39 3.74 7.15
CA GLY A 140 -16.59 3.13 6.09
C GLY A 140 -16.86 1.64 5.91
N THR A 141 -17.47 1.25 4.79
CA THR A 141 -17.64 -0.17 4.44
C THR A 141 -16.44 -0.68 3.63
N VAL A 142 -15.76 -1.69 4.14
CA VAL A 142 -14.66 -2.38 3.44
C VAL A 142 -15.17 -3.57 2.64
N ASN A 143 -14.44 -3.93 1.58
CA ASN A 143 -14.78 -5.12 0.78
C ASN A 143 -14.73 -6.38 1.65
N LYS A 144 -15.76 -7.23 1.55
CA LYS A 144 -15.73 -8.56 2.17
C LYS A 144 -14.70 -9.43 1.47
N GLY A 145 -13.99 -10.25 2.24
CA GLY A 145 -12.97 -11.14 1.71
C GLY A 145 -12.52 -12.18 2.73
N ARG A 146 -11.49 -12.95 2.36
CA ARG A 146 -10.93 -14.02 3.19
C ARG A 146 -9.79 -13.49 4.04
N ASN A 147 -9.92 -13.59 5.37
CA ASN A 147 -8.84 -13.25 6.29
C ASN A 147 -7.76 -14.33 6.30
N LEU A 148 -6.52 -13.93 6.09
CA LEU A 148 -5.37 -14.81 5.95
C LEU A 148 -4.17 -14.21 6.67
N ARG A 149 -3.32 -15.05 7.26
CA ARG A 149 -2.05 -14.60 7.82
C ARG A 149 -1.23 -13.93 6.72
N PHE A 150 -0.64 -12.78 7.02
CA PHE A 150 0.11 -11.99 6.04
C PHE A 150 1.29 -12.82 5.50
N ARG A 151 2.06 -13.48 6.37
CA ARG A 151 3.17 -14.35 5.96
C ARG A 151 2.75 -15.48 5.03
N TYR A 152 1.58 -16.10 5.26
CA TYR A 152 1.03 -17.11 4.35
C TYR A 152 0.75 -16.52 2.96
N VAL A 153 0.20 -15.31 2.89
CA VAL A 153 -0.02 -14.63 1.61
C VAL A 153 1.30 -14.37 0.89
N LEU A 154 2.32 -13.87 1.60
CA LEU A 154 3.65 -13.63 1.01
C LEU A 154 4.26 -14.92 0.46
N GLU A 155 4.19 -16.01 1.21
CA GLU A 155 4.65 -17.33 0.78
C GLU A 155 3.96 -17.81 -0.51
N GLN A 156 2.62 -17.73 -0.57
CA GLN A 156 1.89 -18.11 -1.80
C GLN A 156 2.29 -17.23 -2.98
N ARG A 157 2.46 -15.92 -2.75
CA ARG A 157 2.87 -14.98 -3.79
C ARG A 157 4.30 -15.22 -4.27
N LEU A 158 5.22 -15.61 -3.40
CA LEU A 158 6.60 -15.97 -3.77
C LEU A 158 6.65 -17.18 -4.69
N GLN A 159 5.69 -18.09 -4.57
CA GLN A 159 5.53 -19.23 -5.48
C GLN A 159 4.79 -18.85 -6.78
N GLY A 160 4.43 -17.58 -6.97
CA GLY A 160 3.65 -17.12 -8.12
C GLY A 160 2.17 -17.50 -8.07
N LYS A 161 1.69 -18.04 -6.94
CA LYS A 161 0.30 -18.50 -6.79
C LYS A 161 -0.63 -17.30 -6.55
N LYS A 162 -1.87 -17.44 -7.00
CA LYS A 162 -2.98 -16.57 -6.60
C LYS A 162 -3.69 -17.18 -5.41
N ILE A 163 -4.27 -16.35 -4.56
CA ILE A 163 -5.14 -16.86 -3.50
C ILE A 163 -6.57 -16.76 -4.00
N VAL A 164 -7.20 -17.92 -4.16
CA VAL A 164 -8.60 -18.06 -4.58
C VAL A 164 -9.47 -18.14 -3.33
#